data_AF-B1TB96-F1
#
_entry.id   AF-B1TB96-F1
#
_cell.length_a   1.000
_cell.length_b   1.000
_cell.length_c   1.000
_cell.angle_alpha   90.00
_cell.angle_beta   90.00
_cell.angle_gamma   90.00
#
_symmetry.space_group_name_H-M   'P 1'
#
loop_
_entity.id
_entity.type
_entity.pdbx_description
1 polymer ?
#
loop_
_entity_poly.entity_id
_entity_poly.type
_entity_poly.pdbx_seq_one_letter_code
_entity_poly.pdbx_strand_id
1 'polypeptide(L)'
;MSAPRLLLRLDTGYDIGSDTRCNATRPDLVADWIAIAEAGVSAGCDAILLPLQRTGPDPWMAAAALVDALPALRVMVTLQAGAMLPVAAAHLAQSLQSLSRGRAWLAVEADAPDVDATDRAMHLNRDQRLARSAEFLSILRALWATESPLQYRGTYYRVEHARLPDLVAQRPPVYWSVAERHEIAFAASWCDGLLVPASAPPLAAAVEHAYRARGLAPPPAGIVLRRTIRFDAARRARAAQRANRRRGDA
;
A
#
# COMPACT_ATOMS: atom_id res chain seq x y z
N MET A 1 8.19 -7.04 14.64
CA MET A 1 7.31 -8.02 13.96
C MET A 1 7.92 -8.45 12.61
N SER A 2 7.79 -9.73 12.23
CA SER A 2 8.29 -10.24 10.94
C SER A 2 7.42 -9.73 9.78
N ALA A 3 7.94 -9.70 8.55
CA ALA A 3 7.16 -9.30 7.38
C ALA A 3 6.12 -10.37 7.01
N PRO A 4 4.91 -10.01 6.52
CA PRO A 4 3.96 -10.99 6.05
C PRO A 4 4.52 -11.68 4.81
N ARG A 5 4.55 -13.02 4.79
CA ARG A 5 5.11 -13.78 3.68
C ARG A 5 4.13 -13.85 2.53
N LEU A 6 2.85 -14.12 2.83
CA LEU A 6 1.78 -14.23 1.84
C LEU A 6 0.63 -13.29 2.22
N LEU A 7 0.10 -12.58 1.22
CA LEU A 7 -0.98 -11.62 1.37
C LEU A 7 -2.10 -11.94 0.40
N LEU A 8 -3.33 -11.87 0.87
CA LEU A 8 -4.51 -11.84 0.02
C LEU A 8 -4.77 -10.40 -0.42
N ARG A 9 -4.78 -10.14 -1.72
CA ARG A 9 -5.32 -8.90 -2.29
C ARG A 9 -6.84 -8.94 -2.15
N LEU A 10 -7.39 -8.05 -1.33
CA LEU A 10 -8.82 -7.85 -1.19
C LEU A 10 -9.22 -6.64 -2.03
N ASP A 11 -9.93 -6.88 -3.12
CA ASP A 11 -10.55 -5.82 -3.91
C ASP A 11 -11.86 -5.38 -3.23
N THR A 12 -11.93 -4.11 -2.80
CA THR A 12 -13.06 -3.51 -2.06
C THR A 12 -14.12 -2.85 -2.96
N GLY A 13 -13.77 -2.62 -4.22
CA GLY A 13 -14.63 -2.16 -5.30
C GLY A 13 -15.43 -3.30 -5.88
N TYR A 14 -16.73 -3.08 -6.00
CA TYR A 14 -17.63 -3.96 -6.74
C TYR A 14 -17.82 -3.36 -8.12
N ASP A 15 -17.66 -4.20 -9.16
CA ASP A 15 -18.16 -3.87 -10.48
C ASP A 15 -19.69 -3.94 -10.39
N ILE A 16 -20.31 -2.81 -10.00
CA ILE A 16 -21.75 -2.60 -10.18
C ILE A 16 -21.95 -2.58 -11.69
N GLY A 17 -22.18 -3.77 -12.25
CA GLY A 17 -22.60 -3.93 -13.63
C GLY A 17 -23.71 -2.94 -13.92
N SER A 18 -23.74 -2.45 -15.16
CA SER A 18 -24.59 -1.38 -15.70
C SER A 18 -26.12 -1.53 -15.52
N ASP A 19 -26.60 -2.42 -14.66
CA ASP A 19 -28.02 -2.59 -14.36
C ASP A 19 -28.42 -1.68 -13.19
N THR A 20 -28.80 -0.47 -13.57
CA THR A 20 -29.37 0.54 -12.67
C THR A 20 -30.76 0.08 -12.26
N ARG A 21 -30.85 -0.76 -11.23
CA ARG A 21 -32.11 -0.98 -10.51
C ARG A 21 -31.87 -0.78 -9.02
N CYS A 22 -32.44 0.29 -8.50
CA CYS A 22 -32.52 0.67 -7.08
C CYS A 22 -33.31 -0.34 -6.21
N ASN A 23 -33.21 -1.65 -6.46
CA ASN A 23 -33.98 -2.65 -5.72
C ASN A 23 -33.26 -4.00 -5.61
N ALA A 24 -32.12 -4.00 -4.93
CA ALA A 24 -31.58 -5.18 -4.27
C ALA A 24 -30.97 -4.69 -2.96
N THR A 25 -31.35 -5.31 -1.84
CA THR A 25 -30.81 -5.07 -0.50
C THR A 25 -29.30 -4.89 -0.59
N ARG A 26 -28.80 -3.69 -0.30
CA ARG A 26 -27.38 -3.39 -0.46
C ARG A 26 -26.60 -4.37 0.43
N PRO A 27 -25.71 -5.22 -0.12
CA PRO A 27 -24.92 -6.14 0.69
C PRO A 27 -24.17 -5.34 1.77
N ASP A 28 -24.06 -5.90 2.97
CA ASP A 28 -23.21 -5.33 4.01
C ASP A 28 -21.75 -5.47 3.56
N LEU A 29 -21.26 -4.44 2.86
CA LEU A 29 -19.93 -4.39 2.25
C LEU A 29 -18.83 -4.73 3.26
N VAL A 30 -18.99 -4.26 4.51
CA VAL A 30 -18.01 -4.50 5.55
C VAL A 30 -18.06 -5.95 5.99
N ALA A 31 -19.24 -6.55 6.15
CA ALA A 31 -19.38 -7.98 6.45
C ALA A 31 -18.77 -8.87 5.36
N ASP A 32 -18.92 -8.51 4.08
CA ASP A 32 -18.29 -9.23 2.97
C ASP A 32 -16.76 -9.17 3.05
N TRP A 33 -16.19 -7.98 3.29
CA TRP A 33 -14.76 -7.81 3.45
C TRP A 33 -14.21 -8.61 4.63
N ILE A 34 -14.92 -8.59 5.76
CA ILE A 34 -14.56 -9.37 6.95
C ILE A 34 -14.54 -10.87 6.60
N ALA A 35 -15.60 -11.39 5.99
CA ALA A 35 -15.70 -12.81 5.65
C ALA A 35 -14.60 -13.25 4.67
N ILE A 36 -14.30 -12.43 3.65
CA ILE A 36 -13.23 -12.72 2.69
C ILE A 36 -11.86 -12.66 3.38
N ALA A 37 -11.63 -11.67 4.24
CA ALA A 37 -10.39 -11.55 5.00
C ALA A 37 -10.16 -12.77 5.92
N GLU A 38 -11.19 -13.19 6.65
CA GLU A 38 -11.17 -14.38 7.50
C GLU A 38 -10.90 -15.65 6.71
N ALA A 39 -11.53 -15.81 5.54
CA ALA A 39 -11.28 -16.94 4.66
C ALA A 39 -9.83 -16.97 4.17
N GLY A 40 -9.28 -15.83 3.76
CA GLY A 40 -7.89 -15.70 3.34
C GLY A 40 -6.91 -16.06 4.45
N VAL A 41 -7.13 -15.52 5.65
CA VAL A 41 -6.27 -15.81 6.83
C VAL A 41 -6.38 -17.28 7.23
N SER A 42 -7.58 -17.84 7.29
CA SER A 42 -7.81 -19.25 7.63
C SER A 42 -7.19 -20.20 6.61
N ALA A 43 -7.14 -19.80 5.33
CA ALA A 43 -6.49 -20.57 4.27
C ALA A 43 -4.96 -20.44 4.28
N GLY A 44 -4.38 -19.51 5.06
CA GLY A 44 -2.93 -19.39 5.27
C GLY A 44 -2.29 -18.06 4.86
N CYS A 45 -3.06 -17.02 4.55
CA CYS A 45 -2.50 -15.67 4.35
C CYS A 45 -2.10 -15.01 5.67
N ASP A 46 -0.93 -14.38 5.70
CA ASP A 46 -0.44 -13.67 6.88
C ASP A 46 -1.08 -12.28 7.05
N ALA A 47 -1.57 -11.70 5.95
CA ALA A 47 -2.12 -10.35 5.91
C ALA A 47 -3.07 -10.14 4.72
N ILE A 48 -3.82 -9.04 4.75
CA ILE A 48 -4.65 -8.57 3.65
C ILE A 48 -4.00 -7.34 3.02
N LEU A 49 -3.83 -7.36 1.70
CA LEU A 49 -3.44 -6.22 0.89
C LEU A 49 -4.69 -5.51 0.39
N LEU A 50 -4.78 -4.21 0.68
CA LEU A 50 -5.86 -3.32 0.25
C LEU A 50 -5.31 -2.40 -0.84
N PRO A 51 -5.57 -2.72 -2.11
CA PRO A 51 -5.06 -1.96 -3.24
C PRO A 51 -5.79 -0.63 -3.39
N LEU A 52 -5.14 0.34 -4.04
CA LEU A 52 -5.85 1.51 -4.54
C LEU A 52 -6.76 1.06 -5.69
N GLN A 53 -8.02 1.48 -5.67
CA GLN A 53 -9.02 1.09 -6.67
C GLN A 53 -9.72 2.32 -7.22
N ARG A 54 -10.11 2.26 -8.50
CA ARG A 54 -10.86 3.33 -9.17
C ARG A 54 -12.30 3.44 -8.69
N THR A 55 -12.89 2.29 -8.40
CA THR A 55 -14.26 2.16 -7.94
C THR A 55 -14.26 1.53 -6.56
N GLY A 56 -15.20 1.97 -5.73
CA GLY A 56 -15.35 1.49 -4.36
C GLY A 56 -14.69 2.38 -3.31
N PRO A 57 -14.73 1.93 -2.05
CA PRO A 57 -14.23 2.69 -0.92
C PRO A 57 -12.70 2.83 -0.93
N ASP A 58 -12.22 3.89 -0.30
CA ASP A 58 -10.78 4.14 -0.12
C ASP A 58 -10.12 3.03 0.73
N PRO A 59 -8.93 2.53 0.36
CA PRO A 59 -8.30 1.41 1.05
C PRO A 59 -7.88 1.74 2.50
N TRP A 60 -7.65 3.00 2.85
CA TRP A 60 -7.40 3.39 4.25
C TRP A 60 -8.64 3.25 5.11
N MET A 61 -9.82 3.57 4.56
CA MET A 61 -11.10 3.40 5.27
C MET A 61 -11.44 1.93 5.44
N ALA A 62 -11.26 1.12 4.39
CA ALA A 62 -11.41 -0.33 4.48
C ALA A 62 -10.44 -0.94 5.51
N ALA A 63 -9.18 -0.46 5.54
CA ALA A 63 -8.20 -0.90 6.53
C ALA A 63 -8.65 -0.59 7.96
N ALA A 64 -9.13 0.62 8.22
CA ALA A 64 -9.60 1.03 9.54
C ALA A 64 -10.77 0.16 10.01
N ALA A 65 -11.75 -0.13 9.14
CA ALA A 65 -12.87 -1.03 9.46
C ALA A 65 -12.39 -2.46 9.76
N LEU A 66 -11.47 -3.00 8.94
CA LEU A 66 -10.99 -4.38 9.10
C LEU A 66 -10.12 -4.56 10.35
N VAL A 67 -9.24 -3.61 10.69
CA VAL A 67 -8.35 -3.78 11.86
C VAL A 67 -9.08 -3.67 13.20
N ASP A 68 -10.22 -2.95 13.21
CA ASP A 68 -11.14 -2.85 14.34
C ASP A 68 -11.98 -4.13 14.48
N ALA A 69 -12.59 -4.59 13.38
CA ALA A 69 -13.40 -5.80 13.37
C ALA A 69 -12.58 -7.09 13.61
N LEU A 70 -11.33 -7.13 13.17
CA LEU A 70 -10.45 -8.30 13.24
C LEU A 70 -9.15 -7.96 14.02
N PRO A 71 -9.13 -8.15 15.36
CA PRO A 71 -8.03 -7.69 16.24
C PRO A 71 -6.67 -8.36 16.04
N ALA A 72 -6.60 -9.46 15.30
CA ALA A 72 -5.34 -10.14 14.94
C ALA A 72 -4.91 -9.91 13.48
N LEU A 73 -5.81 -9.36 12.64
CA LEU A 73 -5.56 -9.15 11.21
C LEU A 73 -4.37 -8.23 10.96
N ARG A 74 -3.53 -8.60 10.00
CA ARG A 74 -2.47 -7.73 9.52
C ARG A 74 -2.92 -7.16 8.19
N VAL A 75 -2.69 -5.86 7.99
CA VAL A 75 -3.12 -5.17 6.77
C VAL A 75 -1.94 -4.48 6.10
N MET A 76 -1.95 -4.46 4.77
CA MET A 76 -1.02 -3.70 3.95
C MET A 76 -1.86 -2.78 3.06
N VAL A 77 -1.72 -1.47 3.22
CA VAL A 77 -2.49 -0.47 2.47
C VAL A 77 -1.65 0.07 1.33
N THR A 78 -2.22 0.08 0.13
CA THR A 78 -1.57 0.67 -1.04
C THR A 78 -1.65 2.19 -1.00
N LEU A 79 -0.53 2.84 -1.32
CA LEU A 79 -0.38 4.29 -1.36
C LEU A 79 0.37 4.69 -2.63
N GLN A 80 -0.23 5.54 -3.44
CA GLN A 80 0.44 6.15 -4.59
C GLN A 80 1.08 7.47 -4.16
N ALA A 81 2.39 7.63 -4.38
CA ALA A 81 3.17 8.73 -3.80
C ALA A 81 2.71 10.14 -4.23
N GLY A 82 2.14 10.29 -5.41
CA GLY A 82 1.60 11.55 -5.92
C GLY A 82 0.10 11.76 -5.70
N ALA A 83 -0.62 10.79 -5.12
CA ALA A 83 -2.06 10.91 -4.89
C ALA A 83 -2.42 11.77 -3.68
N MET A 84 -1.48 12.02 -2.76
CA MET A 84 -1.72 12.86 -1.58
C MET A 84 -0.44 13.52 -1.07
N LEU A 85 -0.59 14.51 -0.18
CA LEU A 85 0.55 15.17 0.45
C LEU A 85 1.30 14.22 1.40
N PRO A 86 2.65 14.23 1.43
CA PRO A 86 3.43 13.32 2.27
C PRO A 86 3.15 13.48 3.76
N VAL A 87 2.88 14.71 4.24
CA VAL A 87 2.53 14.95 5.65
C VAL A 87 1.21 14.26 6.01
N ALA A 88 0.21 14.32 5.12
CA ALA A 88 -1.08 13.66 5.33
C ALA A 88 -0.92 12.13 5.31
N ALA A 89 -0.17 11.58 4.35
CA ALA A 89 0.13 10.15 4.30
C ALA A 89 0.88 9.66 5.55
N ALA A 90 1.85 10.43 6.05
CA ALA A 90 2.59 10.09 7.27
C ALA A 90 1.67 10.02 8.49
N HIS A 91 0.73 10.96 8.61
CA HIS A 91 -0.25 10.98 9.68
C HIS A 91 -1.23 9.81 9.57
N LEU A 92 -1.82 9.56 8.39
CA LEU A 92 -2.72 8.41 8.19
C LEU A 92 -2.03 7.07 8.53
N ALA A 93 -0.77 6.92 8.13
CA ALA A 93 0.03 5.76 8.45
C ALA A 93 0.30 5.60 9.96
N GLN A 94 0.57 6.70 10.67
CA GLN A 94 0.75 6.70 12.12
C GLN A 94 -0.57 6.33 12.84
N SER A 95 -1.68 6.92 12.41
CA SER A 95 -3.01 6.65 12.95
C SER A 95 -3.41 5.19 12.75
N LEU A 96 -3.27 4.67 11.52
CA LEU A 96 -3.55 3.26 11.24
C LEU A 96 -2.62 2.33 12.03
N GLN A 97 -1.36 2.72 12.27
CA GLN A 97 -0.49 1.92 13.12
C GLN A 97 -0.90 1.91 14.59
N SER A 98 -1.37 3.04 15.10
CA SER A 98 -1.93 3.12 16.45
C SER A 98 -3.17 2.23 16.58
N LEU A 99 -4.15 2.40 15.68
CA LEU A 99 -5.41 1.63 15.67
C LEU A 99 -5.17 0.13 15.50
N SER A 100 -4.28 -0.25 14.60
CA SER A 100 -3.94 -1.65 14.36
C SER A 100 -2.95 -2.22 15.37
N ARG A 101 -2.48 -1.45 16.37
CA ARG A 101 -1.49 -1.89 17.36
C ARG A 101 -0.21 -2.45 16.72
N GLY A 102 0.29 -1.75 15.69
CA GLY A 102 1.52 -2.12 14.98
C GLY A 102 1.33 -3.10 13.81
N ARG A 103 0.09 -3.49 13.46
CA ARG A 103 -0.25 -4.49 12.43
C ARG A 103 -0.47 -3.93 11.02
N ALA A 104 -0.08 -2.68 10.76
CA ALA A 104 -0.19 -2.07 9.44
C ALA A 104 1.15 -1.98 8.68
N TRP A 105 1.07 -2.18 7.37
CA TRP A 105 2.15 -2.01 6.41
C TRP A 105 1.71 -1.09 5.27
N LEU A 106 2.67 -0.52 4.56
CA LEU A 106 2.39 0.28 3.36
C LEU A 106 2.97 -0.40 2.12
N ALA A 107 2.17 -0.49 1.06
CA ALA A 107 2.61 -0.82 -0.28
C ALA A 107 2.63 0.48 -1.11
N VAL A 108 3.82 1.03 -1.35
CA VAL A 108 3.98 2.26 -2.12
C VAL A 108 4.17 1.90 -3.59
N GLU A 109 3.46 2.62 -4.44
CA GLU A 109 3.57 2.49 -5.90
C GLU A 109 4.00 3.83 -6.50
N ALA A 110 4.74 3.77 -7.60
CA ALA A 110 5.00 4.96 -8.39
C ALA A 110 3.69 5.49 -8.96
N ASP A 111 3.70 6.77 -9.27
CA ASP A 111 2.59 7.39 -9.98
C ASP A 111 2.40 6.77 -11.36
N ALA A 112 1.19 6.26 -11.60
CA ALA A 112 0.80 5.71 -12.89
C ALA A 112 0.22 6.83 -13.78
N PRO A 113 0.53 6.83 -15.10
CA PRO A 113 -0.04 7.79 -16.05
C PRO A 113 -1.56 7.65 -16.24
N ASP A 114 -2.16 6.55 -15.75
CA ASP A 114 -3.50 6.08 -16.16
C ASP A 114 -4.60 6.32 -15.12
N VAL A 115 -4.36 7.11 -14.07
CA VAL A 115 -5.37 7.34 -13.02
C VAL A 115 -6.46 8.31 -13.46
N ASP A 116 -6.16 9.20 -14.41
CA ASP A 116 -7.13 9.90 -15.26
C ASP A 116 -6.32 10.75 -16.23
N ALA A 117 -6.32 10.44 -17.53
CA ALA A 117 -5.76 11.33 -18.55
C ALA A 117 -6.51 12.69 -18.63
N THR A 118 -7.61 12.81 -17.88
CA THR A 118 -8.39 14.02 -17.63
C THR A 118 -7.89 14.85 -16.46
N ASP A 119 -7.04 14.31 -15.58
CA ASP A 119 -6.37 15.12 -14.57
C ASP A 119 -5.17 15.79 -15.22
N ARG A 120 -5.36 17.06 -15.58
CA ARG A 120 -4.41 17.94 -16.30
C ARG A 120 -3.05 18.14 -15.59
N ALA A 121 -2.74 17.35 -14.56
CA ALA A 121 -1.65 17.53 -13.60
C ALA A 121 -0.43 16.61 -13.80
N MET A 122 -0.46 15.57 -14.65
CA MET A 122 0.71 14.67 -14.81
C MET A 122 1.49 14.88 -16.12
N HIS A 123 2.30 15.95 -16.14
CA HIS A 123 3.35 16.18 -17.15
C HIS A 123 4.69 15.47 -16.82
N LEU A 124 4.72 14.63 -15.77
CA LEU A 124 5.96 14.01 -15.29
C LEU A 124 6.28 12.74 -16.07
N ASN A 125 7.48 12.68 -16.63
CA ASN A 125 8.03 11.46 -17.20
C ASN A 125 8.35 10.44 -16.09
N ARG A 126 8.67 9.20 -16.48
CA ARG A 126 8.93 8.09 -15.54
C ARG A 126 9.98 8.44 -14.48
N ASP A 127 11.09 9.04 -14.90
CA ASP A 127 12.21 9.32 -14.01
C ASP A 127 11.85 10.44 -13.02
N GLN A 128 11.06 11.42 -13.46
CA GLN A 128 10.50 12.45 -12.59
C GLN A 128 9.50 11.90 -11.58
N ARG A 129 8.67 10.90 -11.95
CA ARG A 129 7.75 10.23 -11.01
C ARG A 129 8.50 9.45 -9.94
N LEU A 130 9.60 8.78 -10.30
CA LEU A 130 10.49 8.14 -9.33
C LEU A 130 11.20 9.17 -8.45
N ALA A 131 11.68 10.29 -9.00
CA ALA A 131 12.28 11.36 -8.22
C ALA A 131 11.29 11.98 -7.22
N ARG A 132 10.04 12.22 -7.63
CA ARG A 132 8.95 12.64 -6.74
C ARG A 132 8.70 11.62 -5.64
N SER A 133 8.63 10.33 -6.00
CA SER A 133 8.44 9.24 -5.04
C SER A 133 9.60 9.15 -4.02
N ALA A 134 10.84 9.44 -4.42
CA ALA A 134 11.97 9.52 -3.50
C ALA A 134 11.79 10.64 -2.47
N GLU A 135 11.41 11.85 -2.89
CA GLU A 135 11.15 12.95 -1.95
C GLU A 135 10.00 12.62 -1.00
N PHE A 136 8.92 12.05 -1.53
CA PHE A 136 7.78 11.61 -0.75
C PHE A 136 8.19 10.63 0.35
N LEU A 137 8.91 9.56 -0.02
CA LEU A 137 9.42 8.54 0.92
C LEU A 137 10.44 9.11 1.92
N SER A 138 11.25 10.09 1.50
CA SER A 138 12.17 10.81 2.37
C SER A 138 11.43 11.58 3.46
N ILE A 139 10.39 12.33 3.09
CA ILE A 139 9.56 13.11 4.02
C ILE A 139 8.84 12.18 5.00
N LEU A 140 8.23 11.08 4.53
CA LEU A 140 7.58 10.11 5.40
C LEU A 140 8.54 9.57 6.47
N ARG A 141 9.72 9.11 6.04
CA ARG A 141 10.75 8.58 6.94
C ARG A 141 11.23 9.64 7.94
N ALA A 142 11.42 10.88 7.49
CA ALA A 142 11.85 11.97 8.36
C ALA A 142 10.78 12.28 9.41
N LEU A 143 9.51 12.40 9.03
CA LEU A 143 8.39 12.68 9.94
C LEU A 143 8.21 11.59 11.02
N TRP A 144 8.41 10.31 10.68
CA TRP A 144 8.32 9.23 11.67
C TRP A 144 9.54 9.09 12.57
N ALA A 145 10.67 9.73 12.23
CA ALA A 145 11.92 9.62 12.97
C ALA A 145 12.21 10.84 13.84
N THR A 146 11.64 12.01 13.51
CA THR A 146 11.88 13.27 14.21
C THR A 146 10.84 13.52 15.30
N GLU A 147 11.29 14.04 16.44
CA GLU A 147 10.40 14.62 17.46
C GLU A 147 10.17 16.12 17.24
N SER A 148 11.08 16.76 16.51
CA SER A 148 11.05 18.19 16.17
C SER A 148 10.28 18.45 14.87
N PRO A 149 9.66 19.62 14.69
CA PRO A 149 9.00 19.99 13.44
C PRO A 149 9.94 19.85 12.23
N LEU A 150 9.49 19.13 11.20
CA LEU A 150 10.23 18.90 9.97
C LEU A 150 10.21 20.15 9.08
N GLN A 151 11.39 20.46 8.55
CA GLN A 151 11.60 21.37 7.43
C GLN A 151 12.11 20.56 6.25
N TYR A 152 11.48 20.68 5.09
CA TYR A 152 11.91 20.01 3.87
C TYR A 152 11.75 20.93 2.66
N ARG A 153 12.80 21.03 1.84
CA ARG A 153 12.79 21.81 0.59
C ARG A 153 13.38 20.96 -0.53
N GLY A 154 12.52 20.30 -1.29
CA GLY A 154 12.88 19.53 -2.47
C GLY A 154 12.37 20.19 -3.76
N THR A 155 12.56 19.48 -4.86
CA THR A 155 12.07 19.85 -6.19
C THR A 155 10.54 19.72 -6.27
N TYR A 156 9.95 18.71 -5.62
CA TYR A 156 8.53 18.41 -5.73
C TYR A 156 7.72 18.83 -4.51
N TYR A 157 8.34 18.78 -3.32
CA TYR A 157 7.66 19.10 -2.08
C TYR A 157 8.41 20.15 -1.26
N ARG A 158 7.63 21.05 -0.65
CA ARG A 158 8.09 21.96 0.40
C ARG A 158 7.22 21.73 1.63
N VAL A 159 7.87 21.44 2.75
CA VAL A 159 7.22 21.20 4.05
C VAL A 159 7.83 22.17 5.04
N GLU A 160 6.98 22.90 5.74
CA GLU A 160 7.40 23.88 6.74
C GLU A 160 6.75 23.58 8.08
N HIS A 161 7.58 23.46 9.13
CA HIS A 161 7.16 23.25 10.51
C HIS A 161 6.17 22.08 10.72
N ALA A 162 6.26 21.01 9.92
CA ALA A 162 5.33 19.88 10.04
C ALA A 162 5.72 18.94 11.18
N ARG A 163 4.78 18.59 12.05
CA ARG A 163 4.97 17.61 13.10
C ARG A 163 3.77 16.67 13.16
N LEU A 164 4.02 15.38 13.36
CA LEU A 164 2.95 14.42 13.58
C LEU A 164 2.41 14.52 15.03
N PRO A 165 1.15 14.12 15.27
CA PRO A 165 0.64 13.97 16.62
C PRO A 165 1.49 13.02 17.45
N ASP A 166 1.48 13.23 18.77
CA ASP A 166 2.20 12.37 19.71
C ASP A 166 1.39 11.09 19.97
N LEU A 167 1.52 10.13 19.04
CA LEU A 167 0.91 8.81 19.13
C LEU A 167 2.00 7.77 19.31
N VAL A 168 1.80 6.86 20.27
CA VAL A 168 2.68 5.70 20.47
C VAL A 168 2.42 4.69 19.36
N ALA A 169 3.08 4.90 18.22
CA ALA A 169 2.97 4.05 17.03
C ALA A 169 4.36 3.79 16.44
N GLN A 170 4.68 2.53 16.18
CA GLN A 170 5.89 2.19 15.44
C GLN A 170 5.75 2.63 13.98
N ARG A 171 6.86 3.04 13.36
CA ARG A 171 6.91 3.28 11.91
C ARG A 171 6.36 2.06 11.16
N PRO A 172 5.35 2.21 10.27
CA PRO A 172 4.90 1.11 9.43
C PRO A 172 6.00 0.73 8.43
N PRO A 173 6.28 -0.58 8.25
CA PRO A 173 7.23 -0.99 7.22
C PRO A 173 6.67 -0.71 5.82
N VAL A 174 7.54 -0.23 4.94
CA VAL A 174 7.20 0.27 3.60
C VAL A 174 7.73 -0.69 2.55
N TYR A 175 6.86 -1.18 1.69
CA TYR A 175 7.20 -2.07 0.59
C TYR A 175 6.93 -1.36 -0.73
N TRP A 176 7.82 -1.53 -1.70
CA TRP A 176 7.56 -1.05 -3.06
C TRP A 176 6.78 -2.12 -3.83
N SER A 177 5.63 -1.76 -4.37
CA SER A 177 4.89 -2.63 -5.29
C SER A 177 5.62 -2.60 -6.63
N VAL A 178 6.32 -3.69 -6.95
CA VAL A 178 7.20 -3.69 -8.13
C VAL A 178 6.35 -3.91 -9.38
N ALA A 179 6.30 -2.89 -10.23
CA ALA A 179 5.79 -3.03 -11.58
C ALA A 179 6.92 -3.49 -12.53
N GLU A 180 8.13 -2.95 -12.36
CA GLU A 180 9.21 -3.15 -13.32
C GLU A 180 10.59 -3.42 -12.68
N ARG A 181 11.45 -4.18 -13.38
CA ARG A 181 12.80 -4.52 -12.89
C ARG A 181 13.66 -3.28 -12.59
N HIS A 182 13.49 -2.20 -13.35
CA HIS A 182 14.31 -1.01 -13.22
C HIS A 182 14.04 -0.27 -11.88
N GLU A 183 12.88 -0.48 -11.27
CA GLU A 183 12.49 0.13 -9.99
C GLU A 183 13.13 -0.56 -8.78
N ILE A 184 13.69 -1.77 -8.93
CA ILE A 184 14.26 -2.54 -7.81
C ILE A 184 15.40 -1.78 -7.11
N ALA A 185 16.25 -1.10 -7.88
CA ALA A 185 17.35 -0.31 -7.32
C ALA A 185 16.84 0.93 -6.55
N PHE A 186 15.79 1.56 -7.08
CA PHE A 186 15.09 2.65 -6.42
C PHE A 186 14.48 2.16 -5.10
N ALA A 187 13.68 1.09 -5.15
CA ALA A 187 13.02 0.50 -3.99
C ALA A 187 14.03 0.08 -2.91
N ALA A 188 15.18 -0.48 -3.29
CA ALA A 188 16.23 -0.86 -2.33
C ALA A 188 16.84 0.34 -1.58
N SER A 189 16.71 1.55 -2.11
CA SER A 189 17.16 2.78 -1.44
C SER A 189 16.10 3.33 -0.48
N TRP A 190 14.81 3.21 -0.84
CA TRP A 190 13.72 3.93 -0.17
C TRP A 190 12.69 3.06 0.55
N CYS A 191 12.75 1.74 0.42
CA CYS A 191 11.78 0.81 0.99
C CYS A 191 12.45 -0.31 1.80
N ASP A 192 11.67 -0.99 2.63
CA ASP A 192 12.07 -2.12 3.45
C ASP A 192 12.05 -3.44 2.66
N GLY A 193 11.35 -3.46 1.53
CA GLY A 193 11.27 -4.62 0.63
C GLY A 193 10.44 -4.36 -0.63
N LEU A 194 10.15 -5.45 -1.32
CA LEU A 194 9.31 -5.51 -2.52
C LEU A 194 8.04 -6.30 -2.24
N LEU A 195 6.94 -5.87 -2.82
CA LEU A 195 5.72 -6.63 -2.96
C LEU A 195 5.65 -7.17 -4.39
N VAL A 196 5.51 -8.49 -4.54
CA VAL A 196 5.52 -9.16 -5.84
C VAL A 196 4.36 -10.16 -5.95
N PRO A 197 3.95 -10.55 -7.17
CA PRO A 197 2.97 -11.62 -7.36
C PRO A 197 3.37 -12.94 -6.68
N ALA A 198 2.37 -13.66 -6.20
CA ALA A 198 2.50 -15.01 -5.64
C ALA A 198 1.46 -15.95 -6.25
N SER A 199 1.74 -17.25 -6.22
CA SER A 199 0.80 -18.29 -6.68
C SER A 199 0.74 -19.41 -5.65
N ALA A 200 -0.47 -19.75 -5.23
CA ALA A 200 -0.80 -20.86 -4.35
C ALA A 200 -2.22 -21.35 -4.71
N PRO A 201 -2.36 -22.26 -5.70
CA PRO A 201 -3.66 -22.63 -6.25
C PRO A 201 -4.70 -23.11 -5.21
N PRO A 202 -4.34 -23.95 -4.20
CA PRO A 202 -5.32 -24.38 -3.20
C PRO A 202 -5.88 -23.21 -2.37
N LEU A 203 -5.03 -22.24 -2.01
CA LEU A 203 -5.44 -21.07 -1.24
C LEU A 203 -6.31 -20.14 -2.09
N ALA A 204 -5.95 -19.92 -3.35
CA ALA A 204 -6.75 -19.15 -4.29
C ALA A 204 -8.16 -19.75 -4.43
N ALA A 205 -8.28 -21.08 -4.56
CA ALA A 205 -9.57 -21.76 -4.63
C ALA A 205 -10.42 -21.58 -3.36
N ALA A 206 -9.81 -21.61 -2.17
CA ALA A 206 -10.51 -21.37 -0.90
C ALA A 206 -11.07 -19.94 -0.82
N VAL A 207 -10.29 -18.95 -1.26
CA VAL A 207 -10.73 -17.54 -1.33
C VAL A 207 -11.85 -17.39 -2.37
N GLU A 208 -11.70 -17.97 -3.57
CA GLU A 208 -12.74 -17.94 -4.60
C GLU A 208 -14.06 -18.54 -4.10
N HIS A 209 -14.00 -19.64 -3.33
CA HIS A 209 -15.17 -20.23 -2.70
C HIS A 209 -15.86 -19.26 -1.74
N ALA A 210 -15.09 -18.52 -0.92
CA ALA A 210 -15.64 -17.51 -0.01
C ALA A 210 -16.34 -16.37 -0.76
N TYR A 211 -15.75 -15.86 -1.85
CA TYR A 211 -16.41 -14.89 -2.73
C TYR A 211 -17.74 -15.43 -3.26
N ARG A 212 -17.74 -16.66 -3.81
CA ARG A 212 -18.96 -17.27 -4.37
C ARG A 212 -20.04 -17.52 -3.33
N ALA A 213 -19.68 -17.90 -2.10
CA ALA A 213 -20.62 -18.09 -0.99
C ALA A 213 -21.32 -16.78 -0.55
N ARG A 214 -20.77 -15.63 -0.93
CA ARG A 214 -21.36 -14.29 -0.76
C ARG A 214 -22.04 -13.75 -2.02
N GLY A 215 -22.09 -14.54 -3.10
CA GLY A 215 -22.65 -14.08 -4.37
C GLY A 215 -21.76 -13.06 -5.09
N LEU A 216 -20.47 -13.01 -4.75
CA LEU A 216 -19.52 -12.05 -5.31
C LEU A 216 -18.68 -12.69 -6.41
N ALA A 217 -18.27 -11.87 -7.39
CA ALA A 217 -17.32 -12.28 -8.40
C ALA A 217 -15.90 -12.32 -7.79
N PRO A 218 -15.18 -13.44 -7.88
CA PRO A 218 -13.79 -13.49 -7.42
C PRO A 218 -12.87 -12.65 -8.33
N PRO A 219 -11.76 -12.13 -7.79
CA PRO A 219 -10.76 -11.42 -8.59
C PRO A 219 -10.15 -12.35 -9.68
N PRO A 220 -9.69 -11.79 -10.82
CA PRO A 220 -9.00 -12.55 -11.85
C PRO A 220 -7.87 -13.45 -11.32
N ALA A 221 -7.67 -14.60 -11.97
CA ALA A 221 -6.59 -15.51 -11.61
C ALA A 221 -5.22 -14.80 -11.69
N GLY A 222 -4.37 -15.01 -10.67
CA GLY A 222 -3.00 -14.50 -10.64
C GLY A 222 -2.80 -13.10 -10.04
N ILE A 223 -3.87 -12.36 -9.72
CA ILE A 223 -3.75 -11.08 -8.99
C ILE A 223 -4.09 -11.20 -7.49
N VAL A 224 -4.69 -12.33 -7.10
CA VAL A 224 -5.26 -12.57 -5.77
C VAL A 224 -4.19 -12.61 -4.67
N LEU A 225 -2.99 -13.10 -4.97
CA LEU A 225 -1.95 -13.31 -3.97
C LEU A 225 -0.71 -12.49 -4.25
N ARG A 226 -0.18 -11.89 -3.18
CA ARG A 226 1.11 -11.20 -3.18
C ARG A 226 2.02 -11.79 -2.12
N ARG A 227 3.32 -11.62 -2.29
CA ARG A 227 4.33 -11.97 -1.29
C ARG A 227 5.32 -10.83 -1.11
N THR A 228 5.87 -10.73 0.09
CA THR A 228 6.93 -9.76 0.36
C THR A 228 8.32 -10.36 0.18
N ILE A 229 9.25 -9.56 -0.31
CA ILE A 229 10.69 -9.85 -0.34
C ILE A 229 11.38 -8.73 0.43
N ARG A 230 12.02 -9.05 1.55
CA ARG A 230 12.75 -8.05 2.34
C ARG A 230 14.08 -7.71 1.69
N PHE A 231 14.48 -6.44 1.78
CA PHE A 231 15.87 -6.07 1.54
C PHE A 231 16.69 -6.25 2.82
N ASP A 232 17.79 -6.99 2.72
CA ASP A 232 18.80 -7.02 3.77
C ASP A 232 19.59 -5.70 3.82
N ALA A 233 20.32 -5.49 4.91
CA ALA A 233 21.10 -4.27 5.13
C ALA A 233 22.19 -4.07 4.07
N ALA A 234 22.83 -5.15 3.60
CA ALA A 234 23.88 -5.09 2.60
C ALA A 234 23.35 -4.65 1.22
N ARG A 235 22.16 -5.13 0.84
CA ARG A 235 21.48 -4.78 -0.40
C ARG A 235 21.03 -3.33 -0.41
N ARG A 236 20.57 -2.81 0.74
CA ARG A 236 20.30 -1.37 0.91
C ARG A 236 21.57 -0.53 0.77
N ALA A 237 22.66 -0.92 1.44
CA ALA A 237 23.93 -0.19 1.38
C ALA A 237 24.51 -0.14 -0.05
N ARG A 238 24.47 -1.26 -0.78
CA ARG A 238 24.92 -1.33 -2.18
C ARG A 238 24.05 -0.47 -3.10
N ALA A 239 22.74 -0.43 -2.88
CA ALA A 239 21.83 0.41 -3.66
C ALA A 239 22.13 1.91 -3.43
N ALA A 240 22.30 2.31 -2.17
CA ALA A 240 22.65 3.70 -1.80
C ALA A 240 24.00 4.14 -2.38
N GLN A 241 25.03 3.29 -2.34
CA GLN A 241 26.33 3.59 -2.94
C GLN A 241 26.26 3.77 -4.46
N ARG A 242 25.47 2.96 -5.16
CA ARG A 242 25.26 3.10 -6.62
C ARG A 242 24.49 4.39 -6.96
N ALA A 243 23.52 4.76 -6.13
CA ALA A 243 22.79 6.02 -6.30
C ALA A 243 23.70 7.24 -6.12
N ASN A 244 24.61 7.22 -5.13
CA ASN A 244 25.56 8.31 -4.91
C ASN A 244 26.60 8.45 -6.03
N ARG A 245 27.11 7.34 -6.59
CA ARG A 245 28.04 7.41 -7.74
C ARG A 245 27.41 8.06 -8.97
N ARG A 246 26.15 7.72 -9.28
CA ARG A 246 25.40 8.34 -10.38
C ARG A 246 25.11 9.84 -10.20
N ARG A 247 25.14 10.35 -8.96
CA ARG A 247 25.01 11.78 -8.66
C ARG A 247 26.34 12.55 -8.71
N GLY A 248 27.48 11.86 -8.63
CA GLY A 248 28.81 12.48 -8.69
C GLY A 248 29.36 12.60 -10.12
N ASP A 249 28.80 11.82 -11.06
CA ASP A 249 29.21 11.79 -12.47
C ASP A 249 28.31 12.66 -13.40
N ALA A 250 27.38 13.45 -12.83
CA ALA A 250 26.44 14.33 -13.53
C ALA A 250 26.60 15.78 -13.03
#